data_AF-A0A151I4A9-F1
#
_entry.id   AF-A0A151I4A9-F1
#
_cell.length_a   1.000
_cell.length_b   1.000
_cell.length_c   1.000
_cell.angle_alpha   90.00
_cell.angle_beta   90.00
_cell.angle_gamma   90.00
#
_symmetry.space_group_name_H-M   'P 1'
#
loop_
_entity.id
_entity.type
_entity.pdbx_description
1 polymer ?
#
loop_
_entity_poly.entity_id
_entity_poly.type
_entity_poly.pdbx_seq_one_letter_code
_entity_poly.pdbx_strand_id
1 'polypeptide(L)'
;MYGCNMVVKLDCLAMHLEQCEYNPKRPMQCEQGCSLIIPKNELKDHNCVRELRNLIQSQQQKLSDMKRELDEQQLQINEHKREIHLLKDFMRALRVSNPAMRAIADQMERDDVVRWSASLPRARVTRWGGMISTPDELLQTMIKRTLSEYNCPPHVIDELMENCHERKWPPGLNSLETRQNSRRQYDNYVCKRVPGKQAVLVLHCDNMHMPEDMMVEPGLVMIFAHGIE
;
A
#
# COMPACT_ATOMS: atom_id res chain seq x y z
N MET A 1 -53.38 38.22 -20.46
CA MET A 1 -51.98 38.68 -20.53
C MET A 1 -51.11 37.51 -20.96
N TYR A 2 -50.32 37.66 -22.03
CA TYR A 2 -49.56 36.58 -22.69
C TYR A 2 -48.04 36.66 -22.40
N GLY A 3 -47.62 36.72 -21.14
CA GLY A 3 -46.20 36.76 -20.80
C GLY A 3 -45.89 37.09 -19.33
N CYS A 4 -44.62 36.96 -18.97
CA CYS A 4 -44.09 37.36 -17.66
C CYS A 4 -43.84 38.86 -17.63
N ASN A 5 -44.46 39.57 -16.68
CA ASN A 5 -44.26 41.01 -16.48
C ASN A 5 -43.31 41.32 -15.30
N MET A 6 -42.62 40.31 -14.77
CA MET A 6 -41.77 40.44 -13.59
C MET A 6 -40.46 41.15 -13.95
N VAL A 7 -40.13 42.21 -13.21
CA VAL A 7 -38.85 42.91 -13.35
C VAL A 7 -37.85 42.28 -12.38
N VAL A 8 -36.80 41.69 -12.93
CA VAL A 8 -35.71 41.08 -12.15
C VAL A 8 -34.39 41.76 -12.47
N LYS A 9 -33.48 41.80 -11.49
CA LYS A 9 -32.10 42.21 -11.76
C LYS A 9 -31.44 41.21 -12.70
N LEU A 10 -30.50 41.68 -13.52
CA LEU A 10 -29.81 40.88 -14.54
C LEU A 10 -29.10 39.63 -13.96
N ASP A 11 -28.50 39.75 -12.78
CA ASP A 11 -27.88 38.67 -12.02
C ASP A 11 -28.88 37.60 -11.54
N CYS A 12 -30.16 37.96 -11.37
CA CYS A 12 -31.24 37.04 -10.97
C CYS A 12 -31.99 36.40 -12.15
N LEU A 13 -31.64 36.73 -13.41
CA LEU A 13 -32.38 36.27 -14.59
C LEU A 13 -32.35 34.74 -14.73
N ALA A 14 -31.21 34.10 -14.50
CA ALA A 14 -31.06 32.64 -14.61
C ALA A 14 -32.01 31.91 -13.64
N MET A 15 -32.00 32.31 -12.37
CA MET A 15 -32.88 31.76 -11.34
C MET A 15 -34.37 32.00 -11.65
N HIS A 16 -34.72 33.18 -12.18
CA HIS A 16 -36.09 33.44 -12.62
C HIS A 16 -36.53 32.50 -13.74
N LEU A 17 -35.67 32.23 -14.73
CA LEU A 17 -36.00 31.35 -15.87
C LEU A 17 -36.29 29.91 -15.43
N GLU A 18 -35.68 29.44 -14.35
CA GLU A 18 -35.95 28.10 -13.77
C GLU A 18 -37.34 28.00 -13.13
N GLN A 19 -37.91 29.11 -12.68
CA GLN A 19 -39.13 29.14 -11.87
C GLN A 19 -40.33 29.79 -12.60
N CYS A 20 -40.07 30.60 -13.63
CA CYS A 20 -41.07 31.38 -14.33
C CYS A 20 -42.14 30.52 -15.01
N GLU A 21 -43.40 30.70 -14.63
CA GLU A 21 -44.52 29.93 -15.18
C GLU A 21 -44.79 30.21 -16.67
N TYR A 22 -44.42 31.40 -17.14
CA TYR A 22 -44.58 31.79 -18.54
C TYR A 22 -43.40 31.37 -19.42
N ASN A 23 -42.31 30.85 -18.83
CA ASN A 23 -41.18 30.35 -19.62
C ASN A 23 -41.54 28.98 -20.24
N PRO A 24 -41.71 28.88 -21.56
CA PRO A 24 -41.99 27.60 -22.21
C PRO A 24 -40.84 26.60 -22.05
N LYS A 25 -39.61 27.09 -21.90
CA LYS A 25 -38.41 26.27 -21.68
C LYS A 25 -38.11 26.00 -20.21
N ARG A 26 -39.04 26.34 -19.30
CA ARG A 26 -38.87 26.04 -17.88
C ARG A 26 -38.60 24.53 -17.71
N PRO A 27 -37.50 24.13 -17.04
CA PRO A 27 -37.23 22.73 -16.77
C PRO A 27 -38.28 22.17 -15.80
N MET A 28 -38.98 21.13 -16.21
CA MET A 28 -39.99 20.42 -15.42
C MET A 28 -39.57 18.97 -15.25
N GLN A 29 -39.62 18.45 -14.03
CA GLN A 29 -39.42 17.02 -13.80
C GLN A 29 -40.66 16.25 -14.24
N CYS A 30 -40.46 15.14 -14.96
CA CYS A 30 -41.56 14.27 -15.34
C CYS A 30 -42.13 13.53 -14.12
N GLU A 31 -43.40 13.77 -13.80
CA GLU A 31 -44.11 13.14 -12.68
C GLU A 31 -44.69 11.75 -13.04
N GLN A 32 -44.68 11.37 -14.32
CA GLN A 32 -45.19 10.08 -14.80
C GLN A 32 -44.20 8.91 -14.64
N GLY A 33 -43.13 9.10 -13.87
CA GLY A 33 -42.26 8.02 -13.39
C GLY A 33 -40.87 7.92 -14.04
N CYS A 34 -40.61 8.59 -15.17
CA CYS A 34 -39.25 8.58 -15.76
C CYS A 34 -38.28 9.56 -15.09
N SER A 35 -38.78 10.53 -14.31
CA SER A 35 -37.99 11.55 -13.59
C SER A 35 -37.04 12.39 -14.45
N LEU A 36 -37.20 12.37 -15.78
CA LEU A 36 -36.40 13.20 -16.68
C LEU A 36 -36.80 14.67 -16.55
N ILE A 37 -35.81 15.56 -16.70
CA ILE A 37 -36.04 17.00 -16.77
C ILE A 37 -36.36 17.36 -18.22
N ILE A 38 -37.56 17.91 -18.45
CA ILE A 38 -38.12 18.19 -19.77
C ILE A 38 -38.59 19.65 -19.81
N PRO A 39 -38.38 20.39 -20.90
CA PRO A 39 -38.98 21.71 -21.09
C PRO A 39 -40.51 21.67 -20.97
N LYS A 40 -41.10 22.66 -20.27
CA LYS A 40 -42.55 22.75 -20.03
C LYS A 40 -43.39 22.63 -21.32
N ASN A 41 -42.94 23.21 -22.43
CA ASN A 41 -43.62 23.16 -23.73
C ASN A 41 -43.62 21.78 -24.38
N GLU A 42 -42.64 20.93 -24.06
CA GLU A 42 -42.46 19.58 -24.63
C GLU A 42 -43.11 18.49 -23.76
N LEU A 43 -43.49 18.82 -22.52
CA LEU A 43 -44.07 17.88 -21.55
C LEU A 43 -45.34 17.20 -22.07
N LYS A 44 -46.16 17.91 -22.86
CA LYS A 44 -47.41 17.38 -23.44
C LYS A 44 -47.18 16.26 -24.46
N ASP A 45 -46.03 16.28 -25.14
CA ASP A 45 -45.66 15.33 -26.20
C ASP A 45 -44.65 14.28 -25.69
N HIS A 46 -44.37 14.28 -24.39
CA HIS A 46 -43.43 13.39 -23.74
C HIS A 46 -43.94 11.95 -23.66
N ASN A 47 -43.07 10.98 -23.97
CA ASN A 47 -43.36 9.55 -23.83
C ASN A 47 -42.32 8.89 -22.91
N CYS A 48 -42.69 8.70 -21.64
CA CYS A 48 -41.82 8.11 -20.62
C CYS A 48 -41.19 6.78 -21.07
N VAL A 49 -41.99 5.90 -21.67
CA VAL A 49 -41.56 4.56 -22.06
C VAL A 49 -40.51 4.62 -23.17
N ARG A 50 -40.69 5.50 -24.16
CA ARG A 50 -39.72 5.69 -25.24
C ARG A 50 -38.40 6.24 -24.69
N GLU A 51 -38.44 7.28 -23.86
CA GLU A 51 -37.23 7.88 -23.32
C GLU A 51 -36.47 6.93 -22.39
N LEU A 52 -37.17 6.20 -21.51
CA LEU A 52 -36.56 5.18 -20.66
C LEU A 52 -35.94 4.03 -21.47
N ARG A 53 -36.60 3.60 -22.55
CA ARG A 53 -36.04 2.57 -23.45
C ARG A 53 -34.76 3.06 -24.12
N ASN A 54 -34.74 4.29 -24.60
CA ASN A 54 -33.54 4.91 -25.19
C ASN A 54 -32.40 5.01 -24.16
N LEU A 55 -32.73 5.40 -22.92
CA LEU A 55 -31.76 5.49 -21.84
C LEU A 55 -31.17 4.11 -21.50
N ILE A 56 -32.01 3.09 -21.35
CA ILE A 56 -31.57 1.71 -21.10
C ILE A 56 -30.69 1.21 -22.24
N GLN A 57 -31.08 1.46 -23.51
CA GLN A 57 -30.29 1.07 -24.67
C GLN A 57 -28.92 1.77 -24.68
N SER A 58 -28.87 3.07 -24.37
CA SER A 58 -27.61 3.81 -24.24
C SER A 58 -26.74 3.27 -23.10
N GLN A 59 -27.33 2.95 -21.95
CA GLN A 59 -26.61 2.35 -20.83
C GLN A 59 -26.09 0.94 -21.17
N GLN A 60 -26.88 0.11 -21.85
CA GLN A 60 -26.45 -1.22 -22.32
C GLN A 60 -25.29 -1.12 -23.30
N GLN A 61 -25.35 -0.16 -24.24
CA GLN A 61 -24.25 0.09 -25.17
C GLN A 61 -22.98 0.50 -24.42
N LYS A 62 -23.08 1.47 -23.50
CA LYS A 62 -21.94 1.90 -22.66
C LYS A 62 -21.35 0.75 -21.84
N LEU A 63 -22.20 -0.09 -21.25
CA LEU A 63 -21.75 -1.28 -20.50
C LEU A 63 -21.03 -2.28 -21.41
N SER A 64 -21.52 -2.48 -22.63
CA SER A 64 -20.88 -3.34 -23.62
C SER A 64 -19.52 -2.80 -24.05
N ASP A 65 -19.41 -1.49 -24.28
CA ASP A 65 -18.16 -0.85 -24.66
C ASP A 65 -17.13 -0.92 -23.52
N MET A 66 -17.54 -0.60 -22.28
CA MET A 66 -16.66 -0.75 -21.09
C MET A 66 -16.22 -2.19 -20.88
N LYS A 67 -17.10 -3.17 -21.12
CA LYS A 67 -16.74 -4.59 -21.01
C LYS A 67 -15.67 -4.97 -22.04
N ARG A 68 -15.79 -4.49 -23.28
CA ARG A 68 -14.78 -4.71 -24.32
C ARG A 68 -13.44 -4.09 -23.93
N GLU A 69 -13.44 -2.85 -23.42
CA GLU A 69 -12.21 -2.18 -22.96
C GLU A 69 -11.54 -2.94 -21.81
N LEU A 70 -12.32 -3.48 -20.87
CA LEU A 70 -11.79 -4.32 -19.79
C LEU A 70 -11.17 -5.61 -20.32
N ASP A 71 -11.82 -6.27 -21.28
CA ASP A 71 -11.29 -7.49 -21.90
C ASP A 71 -9.97 -7.20 -22.65
N GLU A 72 -9.89 -6.07 -23.37
CA GLU A 72 -8.67 -5.60 -24.04
C GLU A 72 -7.54 -5.28 -23.04
N GLN A 73 -7.84 -4.55 -21.96
CA GLN A 73 -6.89 -4.28 -20.89
C GLN A 73 -6.40 -5.56 -20.23
N GLN A 74 -7.28 -6.54 -20.04
CA GLN A 74 -6.92 -7.83 -19.45
C GLN A 74 -5.92 -8.59 -20.33
N LEU A 75 -6.07 -8.52 -21.66
CA LEU A 75 -5.12 -9.08 -22.61
C LEU A 75 -3.76 -8.35 -22.54
N GLN A 76 -3.75 -7.02 -22.52
CA GLN A 76 -2.52 -6.23 -22.38
C GLN A 76 -1.78 -6.53 -21.07
N ILE A 77 -2.50 -6.64 -19.95
CA ILE A 77 -1.91 -7.03 -18.66
C ILE A 77 -1.25 -8.41 -18.76
N ASN A 78 -1.88 -9.36 -19.45
CA ASN A 78 -1.31 -10.69 -19.61
C ASN A 78 -0.06 -10.69 -20.49
N GLU A 79 -0.01 -9.84 -21.51
CA GLU A 79 1.17 -9.64 -22.36
C GLU A 79 2.32 -8.99 -21.59
N HIS A 80 2.07 -7.86 -20.92
CA HIS A 80 3.07 -7.21 -20.07
C HIS A 80 3.60 -8.15 -18.97
N LYS A 81 2.74 -8.99 -18.38
CA LYS A 81 3.18 -10.03 -17.44
C LYS A 81 4.19 -10.97 -18.11
N ARG A 82 3.94 -11.44 -19.33
CA ARG A 82 4.87 -12.33 -20.05
C ARG A 82 6.20 -11.64 -20.34
N GLU A 83 6.17 -10.38 -20.80
CA GLU A 83 7.38 -9.59 -21.03
C GLU A 83 8.20 -9.40 -19.75
N ILE A 84 7.54 -9.09 -18.63
CA ILE A 84 8.21 -8.99 -17.32
C ILE A 84 8.86 -10.32 -16.93
N HIS A 85 8.25 -11.46 -17.21
CA HIS A 85 8.88 -12.77 -16.93
C HIS A 85 10.14 -12.97 -17.78
N LEU A 86 10.09 -12.64 -19.08
CA LEU A 86 11.26 -12.73 -19.95
C LEU A 86 12.39 -11.79 -19.50
N LEU A 87 12.06 -10.55 -19.12
CA LEU A 87 13.03 -9.60 -18.57
C LEU A 87 13.66 -10.11 -17.27
N LYS A 88 12.85 -10.70 -16.38
CA LYS A 88 13.36 -11.32 -15.14
C LYS A 88 14.33 -12.46 -15.43
N ASP A 89 14.03 -13.32 -16.39
CA ASP A 89 14.90 -14.44 -16.75
C ASP A 89 16.21 -13.94 -17.38
N PHE A 90 16.12 -12.93 -18.24
CA PHE A 90 17.30 -12.28 -18.82
C PHE A 90 18.17 -11.62 -17.75
N MET A 91 17.58 -10.89 -16.81
CA MET A 91 18.30 -10.28 -15.68
C MET A 91 18.98 -11.34 -14.80
N ARG A 92 18.33 -12.48 -14.54
CA ARG A 92 18.96 -13.58 -13.79
C ARG A 92 20.17 -14.14 -14.53
N ALA A 93 20.05 -14.39 -15.84
CA ALA A 93 21.16 -14.87 -16.65
C ALA A 93 22.33 -13.86 -16.69
N LEU A 94 22.03 -12.56 -16.79
CA LEU A 94 23.03 -11.49 -16.73
C LEU A 94 23.71 -11.39 -15.36
N ARG A 95 22.98 -11.53 -14.25
CA ARG A 95 23.56 -11.53 -12.88
C ARG A 95 24.58 -12.65 -12.69
N VAL A 96 24.35 -13.81 -13.32
CA VAL A 96 25.28 -14.94 -13.25
C VAL A 96 26.53 -14.70 -14.11
N SER A 97 26.35 -14.18 -15.33
CA SER A 97 27.42 -14.05 -16.33
C SER A 97 28.24 -12.76 -16.25
N ASN A 98 27.72 -11.70 -15.62
CA ASN A 98 28.37 -10.39 -15.56
C ASN A 98 28.59 -9.92 -14.11
N PRO A 99 29.86 -9.85 -13.65
CA PRO A 99 30.20 -9.38 -12.30
C PRO A 99 29.71 -7.96 -11.97
N ALA A 100 29.72 -7.04 -12.95
CA ALA A 100 29.24 -5.67 -12.73
C ALA A 100 27.73 -5.64 -12.49
N MET A 101 26.95 -6.45 -13.24
CA MET A 101 25.51 -6.57 -13.01
C MET A 101 25.19 -7.19 -11.65
N ARG A 102 26.00 -8.15 -11.19
CA ARG A 102 25.88 -8.70 -9.83
C ARG A 102 26.11 -7.63 -8.77
N ALA A 103 27.19 -6.87 -8.88
CA ALA A 103 27.50 -5.79 -7.95
C ALA A 103 26.40 -4.72 -7.90
N ILE A 104 25.80 -4.37 -9.05
CA ILE A 104 24.66 -3.46 -9.12
C ILE A 104 23.44 -4.05 -8.39
N ALA A 105 23.09 -5.32 -8.65
CA ALA A 105 21.97 -5.98 -7.99
C ALA A 105 22.17 -6.05 -6.46
N ASP A 106 23.37 -6.41 -6.01
CA ASP A 106 23.71 -6.49 -4.58
C ASP A 106 23.67 -5.08 -3.93
N GLN A 107 24.07 -4.03 -4.66
CA GLN A 107 23.93 -2.65 -4.19
C GLN A 107 22.46 -2.24 -4.06
N MET A 108 21.63 -2.54 -5.06
CA MET A 108 20.20 -2.26 -5.00
C MET A 108 19.53 -2.99 -3.83
N GLU A 109 19.85 -4.26 -3.62
CA GLU A 109 19.35 -5.06 -2.50
C GLU A 109 19.75 -4.45 -1.14
N ARG A 110 20.94 -3.87 -1.01
CA ARG A 110 21.37 -3.14 0.20
C ARG A 110 20.65 -1.80 0.36
N ASP A 111 20.51 -1.03 -0.72
CA ASP A 111 19.82 0.28 -0.70
C ASP A 111 18.33 0.12 -0.33
N ASP A 112 17.70 -0.98 -0.75
CA ASP A 112 16.33 -1.32 -0.39
C ASP A 112 16.17 -1.52 1.13
N VAL A 113 17.13 -2.19 1.78
CA VAL A 113 17.12 -2.37 3.25
C VAL A 113 17.33 -1.04 3.97
N VAL A 114 18.22 -0.18 3.48
CA VAL A 114 18.45 1.17 4.05
C VAL A 114 17.17 2.02 3.95
N ARG A 115 16.53 2.04 2.78
CA ARG A 115 15.28 2.78 2.56
C ARG A 115 14.16 2.24 3.44
N TRP A 116 14.02 0.92 3.54
CA TRP A 116 13.05 0.30 4.42
C TRP A 116 13.31 0.66 5.88
N SER A 117 14.55 0.55 6.36
CA SER A 117 14.92 0.95 7.72
C SER A 117 14.51 2.39 8.03
N ALA A 118 14.75 3.32 7.10
CA ALA A 118 14.42 4.72 7.28
C ALA A 118 12.91 4.96 7.47
N SER A 119 12.07 4.06 6.97
CA SER A 119 10.62 4.14 7.14
C SER A 119 10.12 3.64 8.50
N LEU A 120 10.94 2.87 9.23
CA LEU A 120 10.54 2.27 10.49
C LEU A 120 10.77 3.23 11.67
N PRO A 121 9.82 3.30 12.63
CA PRO A 121 10.00 4.11 13.82
C PRO A 121 11.10 3.53 14.70
N ARG A 122 11.88 4.42 15.33
CA ARG A 122 12.86 4.00 16.35
C ARG A 122 12.15 3.47 17.59
N ALA A 123 12.78 2.51 18.25
CA ALA A 123 12.31 1.94 19.50
C ALA A 123 13.39 2.07 20.58
N ARG A 124 12.96 2.16 21.84
CA ARG A 124 13.84 2.06 23.00
C ARG A 124 13.51 0.78 23.77
N VAL A 125 14.53 -0.04 23.99
CA VAL A 125 14.40 -1.24 24.84
C VAL A 125 14.75 -0.85 26.26
N THR A 126 13.81 -0.96 27.19
CA THR A 126 13.99 -0.60 28.60
C THR A 126 14.33 -1.80 29.48
N ARG A 127 14.05 -3.02 28.99
CA ARG A 127 14.22 -4.26 29.75
C ARG A 127 14.87 -5.36 28.92
N TRP A 128 16.18 -5.23 28.70
CA TRP A 128 16.99 -6.23 28.00
C TRP A 128 16.93 -7.64 28.60
N GLY A 129 16.70 -7.77 29.91
CA GLY A 129 16.53 -9.07 30.57
C GLY A 129 15.25 -9.83 30.20
N GLY A 130 14.27 -9.15 29.58
CA GLY A 130 13.03 -9.78 29.09
C GLY A 130 13.13 -10.33 27.67
N MET A 131 14.35 -10.38 27.11
CA MET A 131 14.61 -10.90 25.77
C MET A 131 14.32 -12.41 25.72
N ILE A 132 13.55 -12.81 24.71
CA ILE A 132 13.22 -14.20 24.41
C ILE A 132 14.24 -14.70 23.39
N SER A 133 15.22 -15.48 23.85
CA SER A 133 16.34 -15.95 23.01
C SER A 133 16.04 -17.21 22.20
N THR A 134 14.97 -17.93 22.56
CA THR A 134 14.51 -19.17 21.93
C THR A 134 13.01 -19.05 21.57
N PRO A 135 12.61 -18.15 20.65
CA PRO A 135 11.20 -18.00 20.27
C PRO A 135 10.70 -19.27 19.58
N ASP A 136 9.47 -19.69 19.90
CA ASP A 136 8.83 -20.83 19.25
C ASP A 136 8.38 -20.51 17.81
N GLU A 137 8.00 -21.53 17.05
CA GLU A 137 7.60 -21.39 15.64
C GLU A 137 6.39 -20.47 15.45
N LEU A 138 5.45 -20.48 16.39
CA LEU A 138 4.25 -19.63 16.33
C LEU A 138 4.65 -18.15 16.43
N LEU A 139 5.49 -17.81 17.40
CA LEU A 139 5.98 -16.45 17.62
C LEU A 139 6.83 -15.99 16.43
N GLN A 140 7.71 -16.85 15.91
CA GLN A 140 8.48 -16.55 14.71
C GLN A 140 7.58 -16.26 13.51
N THR A 141 6.58 -17.11 13.26
CA THR A 141 5.62 -16.94 12.16
C THR A 141 4.84 -15.64 12.29
N MET A 142 4.43 -15.27 13.51
CA MET A 142 3.74 -14.01 13.78
C MET A 142 4.61 -12.79 13.46
N ILE A 143 5.88 -12.80 13.88
CA ILE A 143 6.81 -11.70 13.59
C ILE A 143 7.08 -11.63 12.10
N LYS A 144 7.37 -12.76 11.44
CA LYS A 144 7.59 -12.84 10.00
C LYS A 144 6.42 -12.22 9.21
N ARG A 145 5.19 -12.63 9.54
CA ARG A 145 3.98 -12.06 8.92
C ARG A 145 3.89 -10.55 9.11
N THR A 146 4.16 -10.07 10.33
CA THR A 146 4.15 -8.63 10.63
C THR A 146 5.19 -7.90 9.79
N LEU A 147 6.42 -8.43 9.66
CA LEU A 147 7.45 -7.83 8.82
C LEU A 147 7.05 -7.79 7.34
N SER A 148 6.44 -8.86 6.82
CA SER A 148 5.90 -8.87 5.45
C SER A 148 4.80 -7.82 5.24
N GLU A 149 3.87 -7.67 6.18
CA GLU A 149 2.80 -6.65 6.11
C GLU A 149 3.35 -5.22 6.16
N TYR A 150 4.53 -5.02 6.75
CA TYR A 150 5.24 -3.73 6.82
C TYR A 150 6.38 -3.61 5.82
N ASN A 151 6.22 -4.24 4.65
CA ASN A 151 7.10 -4.09 3.47
C ASN A 151 8.58 -4.44 3.73
N CYS A 152 8.86 -5.38 4.63
CA CYS A 152 10.20 -5.95 4.75
C CYS A 152 10.66 -6.48 3.38
N PRO A 153 11.88 -6.13 2.92
CA PRO A 153 12.37 -6.62 1.65
C PRO A 153 12.39 -8.15 1.62
N PRO A 154 11.81 -8.79 0.58
CA PRO A 154 11.65 -10.24 0.55
C PRO A 154 12.96 -11.02 0.58
N HIS A 155 14.06 -10.44 0.09
CA HIS A 155 15.37 -11.08 0.03
C HIS A 155 16.05 -11.20 1.41
N VAL A 156 15.61 -10.44 2.43
CA VAL A 156 16.22 -10.47 3.78
C VAL A 156 15.33 -11.07 4.85
N ILE A 157 14.02 -11.23 4.60
CA ILE A 157 13.07 -11.60 5.66
C ILE A 157 13.35 -12.97 6.27
N ASP A 158 13.72 -13.96 5.46
CA ASP A 158 14.01 -15.31 5.94
C ASP A 158 15.25 -15.32 6.83
N GLU A 159 16.31 -14.62 6.40
CA GLU A 159 17.56 -14.51 7.16
C GLU A 159 17.38 -13.71 8.46
N LEU A 160 16.61 -12.62 8.45
CA LEU A 160 16.23 -11.90 9.67
C LEU A 160 15.49 -12.80 10.66
N MET A 161 14.62 -13.68 10.16
CA MET A 161 13.89 -14.62 11.00
C MET A 161 14.77 -15.78 11.49
N GLU A 162 15.77 -16.24 10.74
CA GLU A 162 16.80 -17.13 11.28
C GLU A 162 17.56 -16.44 12.43
N ASN A 163 17.89 -15.16 12.25
CA ASN A 163 18.58 -14.31 13.20
C ASN A 163 17.70 -13.83 14.38
N CYS A 164 16.52 -14.42 14.58
CA CYS A 164 15.69 -14.16 15.76
C CYS A 164 15.99 -15.10 16.95
N HIS A 165 16.80 -16.14 16.72
CA HIS A 165 17.08 -17.18 17.70
C HIS A 165 18.57 -17.22 18.04
N GLU A 166 18.90 -17.45 19.31
CA GLU A 166 20.28 -17.46 19.82
C GLU A 166 21.25 -18.42 19.11
N ARG A 167 20.74 -19.47 18.44
CA ARG A 167 21.56 -20.40 17.65
C ARG A 167 22.21 -19.75 16.43
N LYS A 168 21.64 -18.63 15.96
CA LYS A 168 22.09 -17.84 14.80
C LYS A 168 22.56 -16.44 15.21
N TRP A 169 22.52 -16.11 16.50
CA TRP A 169 23.03 -14.85 16.99
C TRP A 169 24.56 -14.81 16.98
N PRO A 170 25.15 -13.61 16.84
CA PRO A 170 26.60 -13.45 16.85
C PRO A 170 27.18 -13.80 18.24
N PRO A 171 28.50 -14.05 18.33
CA PRO A 171 29.13 -14.57 19.55
C PRO A 171 28.86 -13.78 20.84
N GLY A 172 28.73 -12.45 20.74
CA GLY A 172 28.41 -11.56 21.86
C GLY A 172 27.00 -11.72 22.42
N LEU A 173 26.12 -12.48 21.75
CA LEU A 173 24.71 -12.66 22.11
C LEU A 173 24.26 -14.13 22.22
N ASN A 174 25.00 -15.08 21.65
CA ASN A 174 24.54 -16.46 21.44
C ASN A 174 24.33 -17.31 22.71
N SER A 175 24.74 -16.84 23.89
CA SER A 175 24.61 -17.58 25.16
C SER A 175 24.11 -16.69 26.28
N LEU A 176 23.53 -17.27 27.33
CA LEU A 176 23.11 -16.51 28.51
C LEU A 176 24.28 -15.77 29.17
N GLU A 177 25.44 -16.42 29.27
CA GLU A 177 26.65 -15.85 29.90
C GLU A 177 27.17 -14.65 29.11
N THR A 178 27.37 -14.80 27.79
CA THR A 178 27.80 -13.70 26.92
C THR A 178 26.79 -12.56 26.98
N ARG A 179 25.49 -12.86 27.04
CA ARG A 179 24.46 -11.83 27.16
C ARG A 179 24.49 -11.05 28.47
N GLN A 180 24.89 -11.68 29.57
CA GLN A 180 25.04 -10.99 30.86
C GLN A 180 26.29 -10.11 30.87
N ASN A 181 27.39 -10.60 30.30
CA ASN A 181 28.65 -9.87 30.21
C ASN A 181 28.56 -8.64 29.29
N SER A 182 27.87 -8.78 28.15
CA SER A 182 27.75 -7.72 27.13
C SER A 182 26.56 -6.78 27.36
N ARG A 183 25.79 -6.97 28.44
CA ARG A 183 24.52 -6.26 28.67
C ARG A 183 24.62 -4.73 28.56
N ARG A 184 25.72 -4.14 29.02
CA ARG A 184 25.95 -2.69 28.99
C ARG A 184 26.07 -2.14 27.57
N GLN A 185 26.43 -2.98 26.60
CA GLN A 185 26.60 -2.56 25.21
C GLN A 185 25.25 -2.43 24.48
N TYR A 186 24.19 -3.08 24.98
CA TYR A 186 22.92 -3.12 24.27
C TYR A 186 22.24 -1.76 24.14
N ASP A 187 22.45 -0.88 25.11
CA ASP A 187 21.91 0.48 25.07
C ASP A 187 22.48 1.31 23.91
N ASN A 188 23.56 0.85 23.28
CA ASN A 188 24.15 1.48 22.09
C ASN A 188 23.51 1.01 20.77
N TYR A 189 22.63 0.00 20.78
CA TYR A 189 21.93 -0.43 19.57
C TYR A 189 20.95 0.64 19.08
N VAL A 190 20.93 0.84 17.76
CA VAL A 190 19.87 1.54 17.06
C VAL A 190 18.77 0.53 16.73
N CYS A 191 17.70 0.57 17.51
CA CYS A 191 16.57 -0.34 17.39
C CYS A 191 15.43 0.30 16.58
N LYS A 192 14.81 -0.48 15.68
CA LYS A 192 13.56 -0.13 14.97
C LYS A 192 12.41 -0.97 15.51
N ARG A 193 11.25 -0.38 15.72
CA ARG A 193 10.08 -1.07 16.29
C ARG A 193 9.47 -2.03 15.28
N VAL A 194 9.17 -3.26 15.70
CA VAL A 194 8.22 -4.12 14.98
C VAL A 194 6.80 -3.68 15.36
N PRO A 195 5.97 -3.20 14.41
CA PRO A 195 4.69 -2.59 14.71
C PRO A 195 3.72 -3.51 15.44
N GLY A 196 3.13 -3.02 16.53
CA GLY A 196 2.17 -3.79 17.34
C GLY A 196 2.76 -5.00 18.07
N LYS A 197 4.10 -5.16 18.09
CA LYS A 197 4.78 -6.28 18.75
C LYS A 197 5.75 -5.77 19.83
N GLN A 198 6.06 -6.66 20.77
CA GLN A 198 7.23 -6.53 21.65
C GLN A 198 8.43 -7.16 20.93
N ALA A 199 8.81 -6.59 19.79
CA ALA A 199 10.04 -6.93 19.12
C ALA A 199 10.70 -5.68 18.49
N VAL A 200 12.00 -5.74 18.29
CA VAL A 200 12.76 -4.75 17.55
C VAL A 200 13.61 -5.41 16.46
N LEU A 201 13.87 -4.65 15.41
CA LEU A 201 14.89 -4.93 14.42
C LEU A 201 16.16 -4.15 14.79
N VAL A 202 17.29 -4.83 14.73
CA VAL A 202 18.62 -4.23 14.84
C VAL A 202 19.31 -4.49 13.51
N LEU A 203 19.13 -3.56 12.56
CA LEU A 203 19.60 -3.72 11.19
C LEU A 203 21.09 -3.36 11.10
N HIS A 204 21.85 -4.12 10.31
CA HIS A 204 23.29 -3.90 10.17
C HIS A 204 23.63 -2.50 9.64
N CYS A 205 22.84 -2.00 8.67
CA CYS A 205 23.03 -0.68 8.10
C CYS A 205 22.88 0.48 9.10
N ASP A 206 22.14 0.31 10.20
CA ASP A 206 22.00 1.32 11.26
C ASP A 206 22.99 1.13 12.41
N ASN A 207 23.71 0.01 12.43
CA ASN A 207 24.50 -0.44 13.57
C ASN A 207 25.96 -0.76 13.21
N MET A 208 26.50 -0.13 12.16
CA MET A 208 27.90 -0.29 11.75
C MET A 208 28.92 0.17 12.81
N HIS A 209 28.48 0.95 13.81
CA HIS A 209 29.28 1.36 14.96
C HIS A 209 29.40 0.29 16.05
N MET A 210 28.52 -0.72 16.02
CA MET A 210 28.56 -1.82 16.98
C MET A 210 29.69 -2.81 16.62
N PRO A 211 30.31 -3.47 17.63
CA PRO A 211 31.32 -4.50 17.38
C PRO A 211 30.84 -5.64 16.47
N GLU A 212 31.74 -6.24 15.70
CA GLU A 212 31.42 -7.35 14.79
C GLU A 212 30.85 -8.57 15.51
N ASP A 213 31.26 -8.84 16.76
CA ASP A 213 30.74 -9.94 17.57
C ASP A 213 29.32 -9.67 18.12
N MET A 214 28.79 -8.46 17.92
CA MET A 214 27.48 -8.01 18.37
C MET A 214 26.50 -7.82 17.21
N MET A 215 26.94 -8.00 15.95
CA MET A 215 26.13 -7.78 14.75
C MET A 215 26.29 -8.90 13.74
N VAL A 216 25.29 -9.03 12.87
CA VAL A 216 25.30 -9.94 11.73
C VAL A 216 24.51 -9.29 10.59
N GLU A 217 24.88 -9.56 9.35
CA GLU A 217 24.05 -9.19 8.20
C GLU A 217 22.85 -10.14 8.07
N PRO A 218 21.69 -9.67 7.56
CA PRO A 218 21.32 -8.27 7.28
C PRO A 218 20.94 -7.52 8.57
N GLY A 219 20.79 -8.22 9.69
CA GLY A 219 20.45 -7.70 11.00
C GLY A 219 19.94 -8.78 11.94
N LEU A 220 19.44 -8.35 13.10
CA LEU A 220 18.87 -9.20 14.14
C LEU A 220 17.39 -8.85 14.37
N VAL A 221 16.59 -9.85 14.72
CA VAL A 221 15.24 -9.67 15.26
C VAL A 221 15.29 -10.03 16.74
N MET A 222 15.05 -9.08 17.64
CA MET A 222 15.03 -9.34 19.07
C MET A 222 13.60 -9.24 19.59
N ILE A 223 13.11 -10.33 20.18
CA ILE A 223 11.74 -10.43 20.71
C ILE A 223 11.79 -10.37 22.23
N PHE A 224 10.83 -9.69 22.84
CA PHE A 224 10.78 -9.45 24.28
C PHE A 224 9.41 -9.79 24.84
N ALA A 225 9.39 -10.21 26.10
CA ALA A 225 8.13 -10.35 26.83
C ALA A 225 7.46 -8.98 27.09
N HIS A 226 8.26 -7.93 27.34
CA HIS A 226 7.82 -6.57 27.61
C HIS A 226 9.03 -5.60 27.57
N GLY A 227 8.76 -4.29 27.61
CA GLY A 227 9.79 -3.26 27.78
C GLY A 227 10.30 -2.63 26.48
N ILE A 228 9.46 -2.61 25.44
CA ILE A 228 9.74 -1.85 24.21
C ILE A 228 8.79 -0.64 24.15
N GLU A 229 9.40 0.54 24.09
CA GLU A 229 8.74 1.84 23.90
C GLU A 229 9.00 2.34 22.48
#